data_AF-A0A3D1BKQ8-F1
#
_entry.id   AF-A0A3D1BKQ8-F1
#
_cell.length_a   1.000
_cell.length_b   1.000
_cell.length_c   1.000
_cell.angle_alpha   90.00
_cell.angle_beta   90.00
_cell.angle_gamma   90.00
#
_symmetry.space_group_name_H-M   'P 1'
#
loop_
_entity.id
_entity.type
_entity.pdbx_description
1 polymer ?
#
loop_
_entity_poly.entity_id
_entity_poly.type
_entity_poly.pdbx_seq_one_letter_code
_entity_poly.pdbx_strand_id
1 'polypeptide(L)' 'MSQHICVCLKCGRQFATTLKSEGEIKESECPYCGSKDIGKIDPVNFCGCFSGGGSG' A
#
# COMPACT_ATOMS: atom_id res chain seq x y z
N MET A 1 13.46 4.61 -9.72
CA MET A 1 12.19 5.08 -9.14
C MET A 1 11.50 3.87 -8.54
N SER A 2 11.19 3.89 -7.25
CA SER A 2 10.61 2.73 -6.57
C SER A 2 9.08 2.85 -6.59
N GLN A 3 8.39 1.89 -7.19
CA GLN A 3 6.93 1.82 -7.14
C GLN A 3 6.52 1.23 -5.79
N HIS A 4 5.66 1.92 -5.05
CA HIS A 4 5.09 1.45 -3.80
C HIS A 4 3.61 1.18 -4.00
N ILE A 5 3.12 0.10 -3.39
CA ILE A 5 1.69 -0.24 -3.40
C ILE A 5 1.07 0.42 -2.18
N CYS A 6 -0.02 1.14 -2.39
CA CYS A 6 -0.77 1.82 -1.35
C CYS A 6 -2.21 1.34 -1.37
N VAL A 7 -2.91 1.48 -0.24
CA VAL A 7 -4.32 1.15 -0.08
C VAL A 7 -5.06 2.28 0.59
N CYS A 8 -6.17 2.67 -0.02
CA CYS A 8 -7.11 3.63 0.55
C CYS A 8 -7.88 2.99 1.70
N LEU A 9 -7.76 3.50 2.92
CA LEU A 9 -8.49 2.98 4.09
C LEU A 9 -9.97 3.41 4.10
N LYS A 10 -10.32 4.46 3.34
CA LYS A 10 -11.71 4.92 3.18
C LYS A 10 -12.53 4.07 2.21
N CYS A 11 -11.90 3.65 1.13
CA CYS A 11 -12.56 3.00 0.00
C CYS A 11 -12.10 1.56 -0.23
N GLY A 12 -11.05 1.11 0.47
CA GLY A 12 -10.47 -0.23 0.38
C GLY A 12 -9.70 -0.50 -0.92
N ARG A 13 -9.55 0.50 -1.81
CA ARG A 13 -8.91 0.32 -3.11
C ARG A 13 -7.40 0.41 -3.03
N GLN A 14 -6.73 -0.54 -3.68
CA GLN A 14 -5.28 -0.55 -3.80
C GLN A 14 -4.84 0.16 -5.08
N PHE A 15 -3.72 0.86 -5.02
CA PHE A 15 -3.13 1.55 -6.17
C PHE A 15 -1.62 1.63 -6.03
N ALA A 16 -0.91 1.52 -7.15
CA ALA A 16 0.53 1.73 -7.20
C ALA A 16 0.81 3.22 -7.36
N THR A 17 1.75 3.74 -6.59
CA THR A 17 2.25 5.10 -6.73
C THR A 17 3.77 5.09 -6.76
N THR A 18 4.35 6.02 -7.52
CA THR A 18 5.80 6.16 -7.63
C THR A 18 6.22 7.26 -6.67
N LEU A 19 6.70 6.87 -5.49
CA LEU A 19 7.13 7.81 -4.46
C LEU A 19 8.65 7.81 -4.41
N LYS A 20 9.25 9.00 -4.27
CA LYS A 20 10.70 9.10 -4.06
C LYS A 20 11.09 8.82 -2.62
N SER A 21 10.19 9.06 -1.65
CA SER A 21 10.51 8.97 -0.23
C SER A 21 9.26 8.68 0.62
N GLU A 22 9.47 8.11 1.81
CA GLU A 22 8.40 7.79 2.78
C GLU A 22 7.56 9.01 3.23
N GLY A 23 8.09 10.23 3.09
CA GLY A 23 7.37 11.46 3.40
C GLY A 23 6.23 11.81 2.44
N GLU A 24 6.36 11.50 1.15
CA GLU A 24 5.36 11.88 0.12
C GLU A 24 4.05 11.08 0.20
N ILE A 25 4.01 9.98 0.95
CA ILE A 25 2.77 9.20 1.13
C ILE A 25 1.73 10.00 1.90
N LYS A 26 2.16 10.83 2.85
CA LYS A 26 1.23 11.68 3.63
C LYS A 26 0.59 12.77 2.77
N GLU A 27 1.18 13.12 1.63
CA GLU A 27 0.64 14.10 0.69
C GLU A 27 -0.12 13.46 -0.48
N SER A 28 0.00 12.15 -0.65
CA SER A 28 -0.77 11.44 -1.67
C SER A 28 -2.25 11.39 -1.30
N GLU A 29 -3.11 11.41 -2.32
CA GLU A 29 -4.55 11.23 -2.19
C GLU A 29 -5.00 10.03 -3.02
N CYS A 30 -6.05 9.35 -2.56
CA CYS A 30 -6.59 8.21 -3.30
C CYS A 30 -7.21 8.70 -4.62
N PRO A 31 -6.77 8.20 -5.79
CA PRO A 31 -7.28 8.65 -7.09
C PRO A 31 -8.74 8.26 -7.34
N TYR A 32 -9.32 7.40 -6.50
CA TYR A 32 -10.70 6.94 -6.64
C TYR A 32 -11.70 7.74 -5.82
N CYS A 33 -11.27 8.30 -4.68
CA CYS A 33 -12.19 8.93 -3.74
C CYS A 33 -11.66 10.25 -3.13
N GLY A 34 -10.43 10.66 -3.46
CA GLY A 34 -9.80 11.88 -2.94
C GLY A 34 -9.44 11.84 -1.45
N SER A 35 -9.52 10.66 -0.80
CA SER A 35 -9.17 10.53 0.62
C SER A 35 -7.67 10.49 0.84
N LYS A 36 -7.20 11.16 1.89
CA LYS A 36 -5.78 11.16 2.33
C LYS A 36 -5.46 10.04 3.33
N ASP A 37 -6.48 9.28 3.75
CA ASP A 37 -6.34 8.07 4.56
C ASP A 37 -5.83 6.91 3.70
N ILE A 38 -4.52 6.89 3.48
CA ILE A 38 -3.85 5.88 2.66
C ILE A 38 -2.83 5.11 3.52
N GLY A 39 -2.97 3.79 3.55
CA GLY A 39 -1.98 2.88 4.11
C GLY A 39 -0.95 2.44 3.07
N LYS A 40 0.29 2.20 3.50
CA LYS A 40 1.32 1.57 2.68
C LYS A 40 1.21 0.06 2.76
N ILE A 41 1.33 -0.62 1.62
CA ILE A 41 1.44 -2.07 1.54
C ILE A 41 2.84 -2.37 1.03
N ASP A 42 3.68 -2.88 1.93
CA ASP A 42 4.99 -3.41 1.56
C ASP A 42 4.82 -4.83 1.02
N PRO A 43 5.12 -5.09 -0.27
CA PRO A 43 4.89 -6.40 -0.89
C PRO A 43 5.73 -7.52 -0.24
N VAL A 44 6.80 -7.17 0.48
CA VAL A 44 7.67 -8.11 1.21
C VAL A 44 6.98 -8.70 2.44
N ASN A 45 6.00 -8.00 3.04
CA ASN A 45 5.34 -8.43 4.27
C ASN A 45 3.97 -9.09 4.03
N PHE A 46 3.41 -8.97 2.83
CA PHE A 46 2.12 -9.59 2.50
C PHE A 46 2.21 -11.12 2.40
N CYS A 47 3.39 -11.66 2.09
CA CYS A 47 3.65 -13.10 1.99
C CYS A 47 3.98 -13.76 3.36
N GLY A 48 3.38 -13.27 4.46
CA GLY A 48 3.56 -13.81 5.81
C GLY A 48 2.27 -14.20 6.53
N CYS A 49 1.09 -13.83 6.02
CA CYS A 49 -0.19 -14.08 6.72
C CYS A 49 -1.28 -14.77 5.90
N PHE A 50 -0.99 -15.20 4.66
CA PHE A 50 -1.86 -16.12 3.91
C PHE A 50 -1.25 -17.50 3.67
N SER A 51 -0.02 -17.74 4.12
CA SER A 51 0.67 -19.04 4.03
C SER A 51 0.65 -19.75 5.37
N GLY A 52 -0.55 -20.13 5.83
CA GLY A 52 -0.71 -21.18 6.83
C GLY A 52 -0.37 -22.56 6.26
N GLY A 53 0.84 -22.76 5.75
CA GLY A 53 1.24 -24.03 5.16
C GLY A 53 2.73 -24.13 4.87
N GLY A 54 3.45 -24.88 5.71
CA GLY A 54 4.83 -25.27 5.42
C GLY A 54 5.73 -25.44 6.63
N SER A 55 5.33 -26.24 7.61
CA SER A 55 6.29 -26.90 8.50
C SER A 55 6.18 -28.39 8.21
N GLY A 56 7.02 -28.86 7.29
CA GLY A 56 7.31 -30.25 7.01
C GLY A 56 8.79 -30.49 7.16
#